data_AF-A0A1X7UXH7-F1
#
_entry.id   AF-A0A1X7UXH7-F1
#
_cell.length_a   1.000
_cell.length_b   1.000
_cell.length_c   1.000
_cell.angle_alpha   90.00
_cell.angle_beta   90.00
_cell.angle_gamma   90.00
#
_symmetry.space_group_name_H-M   'P 1'
#
loop_
_entity.id
_entity.type
_entity.pdbx_description
1 polymer ?
#
loop_
_entity_poly.entity_id
_entity_poly.type
_entity_poly.pdbx_seq_one_letter_code
_entity_poly.pdbx_strand_id
1 'polypeptide(L)'
;DLLQLPPVNGRPVFTKISNKLVKTRLGAANAVNIWKETVESDELTINERQKDETFFKMLDSVRHGCLTDETIDTLKSRVFKVSIQEKYMELESEGTNPTICLFSK
;
A
#
# COMPACT_ATOMS: atom_id res chain seq x y z
N ASP A 1 4.45 -6.33 1.14
CA ASP A 1 4.55 -4.97 0.56
C ASP A 1 4.78 -3.97 1.68
N LEU A 2 5.96 -3.35 1.73
CA LEU A 2 6.34 -2.44 2.81
C LEU A 2 5.70 -1.05 2.69
N LEU A 3 5.07 -0.76 1.55
CA LEU A 3 4.37 0.50 1.30
C LEU A 3 2.91 0.47 1.80
N GLN A 4 2.48 -0.63 2.42
CA GLN A 4 1.16 -0.76 3.05
C GLN A 4 1.18 -0.36 4.53
N LEU A 5 0.02 -0.45 5.19
CA LEU A 5 -0.14 0.00 6.58
C LEU A 5 0.85 -0.68 7.54
N PRO A 6 1.51 0.09 8.43
CA PRO A 6 2.32 -0.48 9.50
C PRO A 6 1.43 -1.16 10.57
N PRO A 7 2.03 -1.93 11.49
CA PRO A 7 1.30 -2.50 12.62
C PRO A 7 0.55 -1.43 13.43
N VAL A 8 -0.73 -1.67 13.74
CA VAL A 8 -1.61 -0.71 14.43
C VAL A 8 -1.12 -0.40 15.85
N ASN A 9 -0.81 -1.44 16.63
CA ASN A 9 -0.36 -1.33 18.04
C ASN A 9 0.98 -2.06 18.26
N GLY A 10 1.88 -2.00 17.27
CA GLY A 10 3.19 -2.65 17.32
C GLY A 10 4.32 -1.66 17.09
N ARG A 11 5.53 -1.98 17.58
CA ARG A 11 6.72 -1.27 17.13
C ARG A 11 6.90 -1.52 15.62
N PRO A 12 7.30 -0.51 14.83
CA PRO A 12 7.62 -0.72 13.43
C PRO A 12 8.61 -1.87 13.26
N VAL A 13 8.31 -2.78 12.33
CA VAL A 13 9.18 -3.93 12.02
C VAL A 13 10.57 -3.44 11.58
N PHE A 14 10.61 -2.30 10.90
CA PHE A 14 11.83 -1.63 10.48
C PHE A 14 11.91 -0.25 11.10
N THR A 15 13.07 0.09 11.66
CA THR A 15 13.36 1.44 12.15
C THR A 15 14.22 2.18 11.13
N LYS A 16 13.94 3.46 10.92
CA LYS A 16 14.75 4.29 10.03
C LYS A 16 16.13 4.50 10.66
N ILE A 17 17.16 3.98 10.00
CA ILE A 17 18.55 4.18 10.41
C ILE A 17 19.13 5.33 9.59
N SER A 18 19.84 6.27 10.25
CA SER A 18 20.52 7.34 9.53
C SER A 18 21.77 6.82 8.83
N ASN A 19 22.11 7.40 7.67
CA ASN A 19 23.32 7.04 6.93
C ASN A 19 24.61 7.16 7.77
N LYS A 20 24.65 8.12 8.71
CA LYS A 20 25.75 8.26 9.67
C LYS A 20 25.85 7.03 10.58
N LEU A 21 24.73 6.55 11.13
CA LEU A 21 24.70 5.38 12.01
C LEU A 21 25.03 4.09 11.25
N VAL A 22 24.55 3.95 10.01
CA VAL A 22 24.93 2.84 9.12
C VAL A 22 26.45 2.81 8.93
N LYS A 23 27.07 3.92 8.54
CA LYS A 23 28.53 3.99 8.31
C LYS A 23 29.34 3.69 9.57
N THR A 24 28.94 4.22 10.73
CA THR A 24 29.68 4.00 11.99
C THR A 24 29.51 2.59 12.56
N ARG A 25 28.34 1.96 12.41
CA ARG A 25 28.07 0.63 13.00
C ARG A 25 28.28 -0.54 12.04
N LEU A 26 27.80 -0.43 10.79
CA LEU A 26 28.02 -1.48 9.78
C LEU A 26 29.41 -1.39 9.14
N GLY A 27 30.04 -0.22 9.10
CA GLY A 27 31.42 -0.11 8.62
C GLY A 27 32.48 -0.65 9.58
N ALA A 28 32.11 -0.89 10.85
CA ALA A 28 33.02 -1.34 11.92
C ALA A 28 32.94 -2.85 12.21
N ALA A 29 31.93 -3.54 11.67
CA ALA A 29 31.77 -4.99 11.82
C ALA A 29 31.68 -5.61 10.43
N ASN A 30 32.27 -6.80 10.25
CA ASN A 30 31.92 -7.73 9.17
C ASN A 30 30.47 -8.21 9.35
N ALA A 31 29.51 -7.28 9.44
CA ALA A 31 28.11 -7.57 9.66
C ALA A 31 27.56 -8.08 8.33
N VAL A 32 27.50 -9.40 8.22
CA VAL A 32 26.90 -10.14 7.10
C VAL A 32 25.48 -9.63 6.92
N ASN A 33 25.22 -8.99 5.78
CA ASN A 33 23.85 -8.61 5.44
C ASN A 33 23.19 -9.84 4.85
N ILE A 34 22.72 -10.73 5.73
CA ILE A 34 22.15 -12.03 5.36
C ILE A 34 21.07 -11.88 4.28
N TRP A 35 20.19 -10.88 4.39
CA TRP A 35 19.18 -10.63 3.35
C TRP A 35 19.79 -10.33 1.98
N LYS A 36 20.85 -9.51 1.93
CA LYS A 36 21.52 -9.19 0.66
C LYS A 36 22.35 -10.36 0.12
N GLU A 37 22.90 -11.18 1.00
CA GLU A 37 23.83 -12.26 0.63
C GLU A 37 23.14 -13.60 0.37
N THR A 38 21.96 -13.83 0.95
CA THR A 38 21.27 -15.12 0.89
C THR A 38 19.87 -15.06 0.30
N VAL A 39 19.30 -13.86 0.06
CA VAL A 39 17.93 -13.72 -0.44
C VAL A 39 17.94 -12.95 -1.75
N GLU A 40 17.51 -13.62 -2.82
CA GLU A 40 17.14 -12.99 -4.08
C GLU A 40 15.70 -12.50 -3.96
N SER A 41 15.46 -11.24 -4.34
CA SER A 41 14.16 -10.60 -4.21
C SER A 41 13.55 -10.38 -5.59
N ASP A 42 12.49 -11.11 -5.88
CA ASP A 42 11.69 -10.92 -7.08
C ASP A 42 10.52 -9.97 -6.80
N GLU A 43 10.37 -8.95 -7.66
CA GLU A 43 9.23 -8.04 -7.60
C GLU A 43 8.16 -8.43 -8.63
N LEU A 44 6.93 -8.64 -8.16
CA LEU A 44 5.79 -8.80 -9.04
C LEU A 44 5.36 -7.44 -9.59
N THR A 45 5.33 -7.32 -10.92
CA THR A 45 4.98 -6.08 -11.64
C THR A 45 3.55 -6.06 -12.15
N ILE A 46 2.86 -7.20 -12.17
CA ILE A 46 1.51 -7.33 -12.73
C ILE A 46 0.47 -7.25 -11.61
N ASN A 47 -0.54 -6.39 -11.81
CA ASN A 47 -1.67 -6.25 -10.91
C ASN A 47 -2.87 -7.08 -11.40
N GLU A 48 -3.05 -8.26 -10.81
CA GLU A 48 -4.15 -9.16 -11.15
C GLU A 48 -5.50 -8.75 -10.54
N ARG A 49 -5.51 -7.84 -9.54
CA ARG A 49 -6.75 -7.41 -8.87
C ARG A 49 -7.51 -6.39 -9.71
N GLN A 50 -6.81 -5.39 -10.24
CA GLN A 50 -7.39 -4.34 -11.04
C GLN A 50 -7.19 -4.62 -12.53
N LYS A 51 -8.28 -4.91 -13.26
CA LYS A 51 -8.24 -5.15 -14.71
C LYS A 51 -8.16 -3.88 -15.56
N ASP A 52 -8.50 -2.73 -14.99
CA ASP A 52 -8.44 -1.43 -15.66
C ASP A 52 -7.03 -0.85 -15.59
N GLU A 53 -6.41 -0.68 -16.76
CA GLU A 53 -5.05 -0.16 -16.90
C GLU A 53 -4.88 1.24 -16.30
N THR A 54 -5.87 2.10 -16.52
CA THR A 54 -5.84 3.47 -16.00
C THR A 54 -5.88 3.44 -14.48
N PHE A 55 -6.74 2.58 -13.92
CA PHE A 55 -6.94 2.51 -12.49
C PHE A 55 -5.74 1.95 -11.75
N PHE A 56 -5.08 0.88 -12.23
CA PHE A 56 -3.89 0.37 -11.53
C PHE A 56 -2.70 1.33 -11.62
N LYS A 57 -2.53 2.08 -12.74
CA LYS A 57 -1.49 3.14 -12.84
C LYS A 57 -1.72 4.26 -11.83
N MET A 58 -2.98 4.65 -11.61
CA MET A 58 -3.33 5.58 -10.54
C MET A 58 -2.97 5.01 -9.16
N LEU A 59 -3.30 3.75 -8.87
CA LEU A 59 -2.96 3.10 -7.60
C LEU A 59 -1.45 2.96 -7.38
N ASP A 60 -0.69 2.72 -8.44
CA ASP A 60 0.78 2.70 -8.38
C ASP A 60 1.35 4.09 -8.04
N SER A 61 0.75 5.15 -8.59
CA SER A 61 1.09 6.53 -8.23
C SER A 61 0.75 6.85 -6.77
N VAL A 62 -0.40 6.38 -6.26
CA VAL A 62 -0.77 6.48 -4.84
C VAL A 62 0.28 5.78 -3.96
N ARG A 63 0.67 4.55 -4.34
CA ARG A 63 1.62 3.71 -3.60
C ARG A 63 2.99 4.38 -3.43
N HIS A 64 3.44 5.12 -4.44
CA HIS A 64 4.71 5.86 -4.40
C HIS A 64 4.59 7.29 -3.86
N GLY A 65 3.38 7.77 -3.58
CA GLY A 65 3.13 9.16 -3.16
C GLY A 65 3.29 10.20 -4.28
N CYS A 66 3.18 9.80 -5.55
CA CYS A 66 3.40 10.61 -6.74
C CYS A 66 2.07 10.99 -7.43
N LEU A 67 1.09 11.46 -6.66
CA LEU A 67 -0.24 11.78 -7.18
C LEU A 67 -0.24 13.03 -8.07
N THR A 68 -0.96 12.98 -9.19
CA THR A 68 -1.28 14.13 -10.03
C THR A 68 -2.63 14.73 -9.67
N ASP A 69 -2.88 16.00 -10.03
CA ASP A 69 -4.18 16.65 -9.83
C ASP A 69 -5.32 15.87 -10.52
N GLU A 70 -5.06 15.35 -11.73
CA GLU A 70 -6.00 14.50 -12.46
C GLU A 70 -6.35 13.21 -11.69
N THR A 71 -5.35 12.58 -11.07
CA THR A 71 -5.55 11.38 -10.24
C THR A 71 -6.44 11.73 -9.04
N ILE A 72 -6.17 12.86 -8.39
CA ILE A 72 -6.93 13.35 -7.25
C ILE A 72 -8.38 13.63 -7.63
N ASP A 73 -8.62 14.32 -8.74
CA ASP A 73 -9.96 14.66 -9.21
C ASP A 73 -10.75 13.41 -9.63
N THR A 74 -10.07 12.45 -10.26
CA THR A 74 -10.66 11.15 -10.60
C THR A 74 -11.05 10.37 -9.35
N LEU A 75 -10.24 10.37 -8.29
CA LEU A 75 -10.59 9.71 -7.03
C LEU A 75 -11.74 10.43 -6.31
N LYS A 76 -11.75 11.77 -6.31
CA LYS A 76 -12.84 12.56 -5.72
C LYS A 76 -14.18 12.32 -6.43
N SER A 77 -14.18 12.16 -7.75
CA SER A 77 -15.42 11.89 -8.51
C SER A 77 -16.03 10.51 -8.20
N ARG A 78 -15.22 9.57 -7.72
CA ARG A 78 -15.65 8.22 -7.30
C ARG A 78 -16.19 8.16 -5.87
N VAL A 79 -16.21 9.27 -5.13
CA VAL A 79 -16.82 9.32 -3.80
C VAL A 79 -18.33 9.20 -3.92
N PHE A 80 -18.90 8.15 -3.33
CA PHE A 80 -20.33 7.96 -3.26
C PHE A 80 -20.98 9.04 -2.37
N LYS A 81 -22.01 9.71 -2.90
CA LYS A 81 -22.80 10.71 -2.17
C LYS A 81 -24.04 10.11 -1.48
N VAL A 82 -23.96 8.84 -1.08
CA VAL A 82 -25.02 8.11 -0.38
C VAL A 82 -24.53 7.70 1.00
N SER A 83 -25.45 7.38 1.92
CA SER A 83 -25.04 6.86 3.22
C SER A 83 -24.35 5.51 3.07
N ILE A 84 -23.48 5.18 4.03
CA ILE A 84 -22.77 3.90 4.06
C ILE A 84 -23.79 2.74 4.10
N GLN A 85 -24.86 2.90 4.87
CA GLN A 85 -25.93 1.92 5.00
C GLN A 85 -26.66 1.68 3.68
N GLU A 86 -27.07 2.74 2.98
CA GLU A 86 -27.74 2.60 1.68
C GLU A 86 -26.83 1.91 0.66
N LYS A 87 -25.56 2.33 0.58
CA LYS A 87 -24.62 1.73 -0.36
C LYS A 87 -24.32 0.27 -0.04
N TYR A 88 -24.24 -0.06 1.24
CA TYR A 88 -24.06 -1.44 1.71
C TYR A 88 -25.22 -2.34 1.27
N MET A 89 -26.47 -1.89 1.48
CA MET A 89 -27.66 -2.65 1.07
C MET A 89 -27.75 -2.82 -0.46
N GLU A 90 -27.41 -1.78 -1.23
CA GLU A 90 -27.31 -1.84 -2.68
C GLU A 90 -26.32 -2.93 -3.12
N LEU A 91 -25.11 -2.91 -2.56
CA LEU A 91 -24.05 -3.87 -2.88
C LEU A 91 -24.37 -5.31 -2.45
N GLU A 92 -25.06 -5.50 -1.31
CA GLU A 92 -25.56 -6.83 -0.92
C GLU A 92 -26.61 -7.35 -1.92
N SER A 93 -27.48 -6.47 -2.43
CA SER A 93 -28.54 -6.86 -3.36
C SER A 93 -28.03 -7.27 -4.74
N GLU A 94 -26.83 -6.82 -5.14
CA GLU A 94 -26.19 -7.20 -6.41
C GLU A 94 -25.62 -8.64 -6.41
N GLY A 95 -25.68 -9.36 -5.28
CA GLY A 95 -25.37 -10.79 -5.20
C GLY A 95 -23.89 -11.15 -5.41
N THR A 96 -22.99 -10.17 -5.39
CA THR A 96 -21.56 -10.35 -5.68
C THR A 96 -20.72 -10.74 -4.45
N ASN A 97 -21.30 -10.85 -3.25
CA ASN A 97 -20.58 -11.00 -1.98
C ASN A 97 -19.31 -10.10 -1.93
N PRO A 98 -19.48 -8.77 -2.12
CA PRO A 98 -18.33 -7.89 -2.18
C PRO A 98 -17.54 -7.94 -0.86
N THR A 99 -16.21 -8.01 -0.96
CA THR A 99 -15.35 -7.89 0.22
C THR A 99 -15.38 -6.45 0.70
N ILE A 100 -16.27 -6.15 1.65
CA ILE A 100 -16.41 -4.82 2.24
C ILE A 100 -15.51 -4.74 3.47
N CYS A 101 -14.57 -3.79 3.46
CA CYS A 101 -13.76 -3.46 4.61
C CYS A 101 -14.33 -2.23 5.31
N LEU A 102 -14.86 -2.41 6.52
CA LEU A 102 -15.36 -1.32 7.36
C LEU A 102 -14.26 -0.90 8.33
N PHE A 103 -13.83 0.36 8.23
CA PHE A 103 -12.98 0.98 9.23
C PHE A 103 -13.86 1.63 10.30
N SER A 104 -13.59 1.36 11.58
CA SER A 104 -14.22 2.14 12.65
C SER A 104 -13.71 3.59 12.58
N LYS A 105 -14.59 4.54 12.92
CA LYS A 105 -14.19 5.93 13.18
C LYS A 105 -13.32 6.03 14.42
#